data_AF-A0A2M8Y9C6-F1
#
_entry.id   AF-A0A2M8Y9C6-F1
#
_cell.length_a   1.000
_cell.length_b   1.000
_cell.length_c   1.000
_cell.angle_alpha   90.00
_cell.angle_beta   90.00
_cell.angle_gamma   90.00
#
_symmetry.space_group_name_H-M   'P 1'
#
loop_
_entity.id
_entity.type
_entity.pdbx_description
1 polymer ?
#
loop_
_entity_poly.entity_id
_entity_poly.type
_entity_poly.pdbx_seq_one_letter_code
_entity_poly.pdbx_strand_id
1 'polypeptide(L)'
;MEELDSLAMQAANLDGEVARTTPGAMLEQQEQAAVISMAEQNSRGVSMIMALAVPILSKLYPSLEGVYTPEACGQVAASLGPVLAKYGVNLEEWGGRYQEEIAALFVCGPIAWATVQGVKADIASRAPAKAVQMDKAQQRVPVTPPPVMDHAVLGTATA
;
A
#
# COMPACT_ATOMS: atom_id res chain seq x y z
N MET A 1 -51.27 -49.47 -1.66
CA MET A 1 -50.95 -48.05 -1.98
C MET A 1 -49.63 -47.64 -1.34
N GLU A 2 -49.40 -47.96 -0.07
CA GLU A 2 -48.16 -47.68 0.67
C GLU A 2 -46.86 -48.21 0.02
N GLU A 3 -46.90 -49.40 -0.61
CA GLU A 3 -45.73 -49.97 -1.31
C GLU A 3 -45.36 -49.23 -2.60
N LEU A 4 -46.30 -48.56 -3.26
CA LEU A 4 -46.02 -47.81 -4.50
C LEU A 4 -45.34 -46.48 -4.19
N ASP A 5 -45.74 -45.82 -3.10
CA ASP A 5 -45.10 -44.59 -2.64
C ASP A 5 -43.65 -44.84 -2.18
N SER A 6 -43.38 -45.96 -1.50
CA SER A 6 -42.01 -46.29 -1.09
C SER A 6 -41.08 -46.56 -2.27
N LEU A 7 -41.58 -47.21 -3.33
CA LEU A 7 -40.84 -47.44 -4.57
C LEU A 7 -40.59 -46.15 -5.34
N ALA A 8 -41.56 -45.24 -5.41
CA ALA A 8 -41.39 -43.94 -6.04
C ALA A 8 -40.33 -43.09 -5.32
N MET A 9 -40.30 -43.14 -3.99
CA MET A 9 -39.30 -42.44 -3.17
C MET A 9 -37.89 -43.04 -3.36
N GLN A 10 -37.77 -44.37 -3.46
CA GLN A 10 -36.49 -45.03 -3.76
C GLN A 10 -35.96 -44.69 -5.17
N ALA A 11 -36.83 -44.68 -6.18
CA ALA A 11 -36.43 -44.32 -7.54
C ALA A 11 -35.92 -42.87 -7.63
N ALA A 12 -36.62 -41.93 -6.97
CA ALA A 12 -36.19 -40.54 -6.92
C ALA A 12 -34.82 -40.36 -6.23
N ASN A 13 -34.55 -41.14 -5.17
CA ASN A 13 -33.25 -41.14 -4.52
C ASN A 13 -32.16 -41.73 -5.42
N LEU A 14 -32.45 -42.84 -6.12
CA LEU A 14 -31.51 -43.48 -7.04
C LEU A 14 -31.15 -42.56 -8.22
N ASP A 15 -32.13 -41.88 -8.81
CA ASP A 15 -31.90 -40.94 -9.90
C ASP A 15 -31.05 -39.74 -9.44
N GLY A 16 -31.29 -39.24 -8.23
CA GLY A 16 -30.46 -38.21 -7.62
C GLY A 16 -29.03 -38.67 -7.36
N GLU A 17 -28.81 -39.94 -7.02
CA GLU A 17 -27.49 -40.52 -6.77
C GLU A 17 -26.73 -40.82 -8.07
N VAL A 18 -27.42 -41.32 -9.10
CA VAL A 18 -26.87 -41.51 -10.45
C VAL A 18 -26.46 -40.17 -11.06
N ALA A 19 -27.28 -39.13 -10.90
CA ALA A 19 -26.94 -37.79 -11.38
C ALA A 19 -25.64 -37.26 -10.74
N ARG A 20 -25.44 -37.47 -9.43
CA ARG A 20 -24.23 -37.05 -8.68
C ARG A 20 -22.99 -37.89 -9.02
N THR A 21 -23.16 -39.14 -9.45
CA THR A 21 -22.05 -40.06 -9.75
C THR A 21 -21.65 -40.06 -11.23
N THR A 22 -22.32 -39.26 -12.07
CA THR A 22 -21.85 -39.05 -13.44
C THR A 22 -20.45 -38.42 -13.46
N PRO A 23 -19.55 -38.81 -14.38
CA PRO A 23 -18.22 -38.22 -14.49
C PRO A 23 -18.21 -36.69 -14.60
N GLY A 24 -19.22 -36.10 -15.25
CA GLY A 24 -19.40 -34.65 -15.33
C GLY A 24 -19.72 -34.00 -13.97
N ALA A 25 -20.69 -34.55 -13.23
CA ALA A 25 -21.05 -34.04 -11.91
C ALA A 25 -19.91 -34.16 -10.90
N MET A 26 -19.13 -35.25 -10.95
CA MET A 26 -17.96 -35.41 -10.09
C MET A 26 -16.87 -34.37 -10.37
N LEU A 27 -16.64 -34.03 -11.65
CA LEU A 27 -15.67 -33.00 -12.04
C LEU A 27 -16.11 -31.61 -11.53
N GLU A 28 -17.38 -31.25 -11.70
CA GLU A 28 -17.92 -29.99 -11.21
C GLU A 28 -17.86 -29.90 -9.67
N GLN A 29 -18.15 -30.99 -8.97
CA GLN A 29 -18.02 -31.06 -7.51
C GLN A 29 -16.57 -30.90 -7.06
N GLN A 30 -15.63 -31.52 -7.77
CA GLN A 30 -14.21 -31.41 -7.48
C GLN A 30 -13.69 -29.98 -7.71
N GLU A 31 -14.13 -29.34 -8.79
CA GLU A 31 -13.78 -27.95 -9.09
C GLU A 31 -14.37 -26.97 -8.06
N GLN A 32 -15.64 -27.15 -7.67
CA GLN A 32 -16.24 -26.35 -6.60
C GLN A 32 -15.53 -26.55 -5.25
N ALA A 33 -15.20 -27.80 -4.91
CA ALA A 33 -14.46 -28.09 -3.68
C ALA A 33 -13.06 -27.42 -3.70
N ALA A 34 -12.38 -27.41 -4.85
CA ALA A 34 -11.09 -26.73 -5.01
C ALA A 34 -11.24 -25.20 -4.87
N VAL A 35 -12.27 -24.59 -5.46
CA VAL A 35 -12.54 -23.16 -5.33
C VAL A 35 -12.87 -22.78 -3.89
N ILE A 36 -13.68 -23.59 -3.18
CA ILE A 36 -14.02 -23.36 -1.77
C ILE A 36 -12.76 -23.46 -0.90
N SER A 37 -11.94 -24.50 -1.09
CA SER A 37 -10.69 -24.67 -0.34
C SER A 37 -9.72 -23.51 -0.57
N MET A 38 -9.57 -23.06 -1.82
CA MET A 38 -8.75 -21.91 -2.17
C MET A 38 -9.31 -20.61 -1.56
N ALA A 39 -10.64 -20.44 -1.50
CA ALA A 39 -11.26 -19.27 -0.88
C ALA A 39 -10.96 -19.18 0.62
N GLU A 40 -10.98 -20.31 1.32
CA GLU A 40 -10.61 -20.38 2.74
C GLU A 40 -9.13 -20.06 2.97
N GLN A 41 -8.24 -20.65 2.16
CA GLN A 41 -6.79 -20.36 2.19
C GLN A 41 -6.52 -18.87 1.97
N ASN A 42 -7.15 -18.28 0.95
CA ASN A 42 -7.04 -16.86 0.66
C ASN A 42 -7.57 -15.98 1.79
N SER A 43 -8.71 -16.32 2.39
CA SER A 43 -9.27 -15.59 3.53
C SER A 43 -8.27 -15.55 4.70
N ARG A 44 -7.62 -16.68 4.97
CA ARG A 44 -6.58 -16.77 6.00
C ARG A 44 -5.36 -15.93 5.63
N GLY A 45 -4.93 -15.97 4.37
CA GLY A 45 -3.85 -15.15 3.83
C GLY A 45 -4.10 -13.65 4.02
N VAL A 46 -5.29 -13.16 3.63
CA VAL A 46 -5.69 -11.75 3.81
C VAL A 46 -5.68 -11.36 5.29
N SER A 47 -6.21 -12.23 6.17
CA SER A 47 -6.18 -11.99 7.62
C SER A 47 -4.76 -11.81 8.15
N MET A 48 -3.82 -12.65 7.72
CA MET A 48 -2.41 -12.55 8.13
C MET A 48 -1.76 -11.27 7.60
N ILE A 49 -2.01 -10.91 6.34
CA ILE A 49 -1.51 -9.65 5.75
C ILE A 49 -2.04 -8.46 6.53
N MET A 50 -3.33 -8.42 6.85
CA MET A 50 -3.93 -7.34 7.64
C MET A 50 -3.32 -7.25 9.03
N ALA A 51 -3.13 -8.40 9.71
CA ALA A 51 -2.53 -8.46 11.03
C ALA A 51 -1.08 -7.93 11.07
N LEU A 52 -0.32 -8.08 9.98
CA LEU A 52 1.04 -7.54 9.86
C LEU A 52 1.06 -6.09 9.41
N ALA A 53 0.20 -5.73 8.44
CA ALA A 53 0.21 -4.42 7.81
C ALA A 53 -0.37 -3.33 8.73
N VAL A 54 -1.47 -3.61 9.44
CA VAL A 54 -2.16 -2.61 10.26
C VAL A 54 -1.26 -2.03 11.35
N PRO A 55 -0.55 -2.82 12.19
CA PRO A 55 0.32 -2.24 13.22
C PRO A 55 1.44 -1.35 12.67
N ILE A 56 1.99 -1.70 11.50
CA ILE A 56 3.04 -0.92 10.83
C ILE A 56 2.45 0.39 10.31
N LEU A 57 1.32 0.32 9.61
CA LEU A 57 0.67 1.49 9.04
C LEU A 57 0.09 2.42 10.12
N SER A 58 -0.36 1.89 11.25
CA SER A 58 -0.87 2.66 12.39
C SER A 58 0.19 3.57 13.01
N LYS A 59 1.49 3.21 12.94
CA LYS A 59 2.57 4.13 13.35
C LYS A 59 2.64 5.38 12.48
N LEU A 60 2.21 5.29 11.24
CA LEU A 60 2.22 6.37 10.27
C LEU A 60 0.88 7.13 10.23
N TYR A 61 -0.22 6.40 10.44
CA TYR A 61 -1.59 6.90 10.42
C TYR A 61 -2.36 6.38 11.64
N PRO A 62 -2.28 7.07 12.80
CA PRO A 62 -2.88 6.59 14.05
C PRO A 62 -4.41 6.37 13.96
N SER A 63 -5.08 7.09 13.07
CA SER A 63 -6.51 6.92 12.82
C SER A 63 -6.89 5.54 12.27
N LEU A 64 -5.93 4.78 11.72
CA LEU A 64 -6.19 3.45 11.18
C LEU A 64 -6.56 2.42 12.26
N GLU A 65 -6.11 2.60 13.51
CA GLU A 65 -6.46 1.67 14.60
C GLU A 65 -7.97 1.64 14.88
N GLY A 66 -8.65 2.77 14.69
CA GLY A 66 -10.11 2.85 14.85
C GLY A 66 -10.90 2.29 13.66
N VAL A 67 -10.28 2.20 12.48
CA VAL A 67 -10.93 1.73 11.24
C VAL A 67 -10.71 0.23 11.04
N TYR A 68 -9.47 -0.23 11.23
CA TYR A 68 -9.07 -1.62 11.01
C TYR A 68 -9.12 -2.43 12.30
N THR A 69 -10.32 -2.52 12.87
CA THR A 69 -10.57 -3.39 14.03
C THR A 69 -10.41 -4.86 13.66
N PRO A 70 -10.21 -5.77 14.63
CA PRO A 70 -10.14 -7.21 14.35
C PRO A 70 -11.39 -7.72 13.61
N GLU A 71 -12.56 -7.18 13.96
CA GLU A 71 -13.83 -7.51 13.30
C GLU A 71 -13.85 -7.04 11.84
N ALA A 72 -13.49 -5.78 11.58
CA ALA A 72 -13.44 -5.23 10.23
C ALA A 72 -12.43 -5.99 9.34
N CYS A 73 -11.24 -6.29 9.87
CA CYS A 73 -10.22 -7.09 9.18
C CYS A 73 -10.73 -8.51 8.87
N GLY A 74 -11.47 -9.13 9.79
CA GLY A 74 -12.11 -10.43 9.57
C GLY A 74 -13.17 -10.40 8.47
N GLN A 75 -13.99 -9.35 8.41
CA GLN A 75 -14.98 -9.16 7.35
C GLN A 75 -14.30 -8.95 5.98
N VAL A 76 -13.24 -8.16 5.94
CA VAL A 76 -12.43 -7.94 4.73
C VAL A 76 -11.86 -9.27 4.25
N ALA A 77 -11.25 -10.06 5.12
CA ALA A 77 -10.72 -11.38 4.80
C ALA A 77 -11.80 -12.33 4.25
N ALA A 78 -12.95 -12.42 4.92
CA ALA A 78 -14.07 -13.27 4.50
C ALA A 78 -14.66 -12.84 3.16
N SER A 79 -14.62 -11.54 2.83
CA SER A 79 -15.11 -11.03 1.54
C SER A 79 -14.11 -11.23 0.39
N LEU A 80 -12.82 -11.05 0.65
CA LEU A 80 -11.78 -11.10 -0.38
C LEU A 80 -11.39 -12.53 -0.74
N GLY A 81 -11.39 -13.48 0.20
CA GLY A 81 -10.99 -14.85 -0.07
C GLY A 81 -11.75 -15.51 -1.23
N PRO A 82 -13.08 -15.51 -1.24
CA PRO A 82 -13.89 -16.02 -2.35
C PRO A 82 -13.66 -15.27 -3.67
N VAL A 83 -13.44 -13.96 -3.62
CA VAL A 83 -13.15 -13.15 -4.82
C VAL A 83 -11.82 -13.56 -5.44
N LEU A 84 -10.78 -13.70 -4.62
CA LEU A 84 -9.46 -14.14 -5.06
C LEU A 84 -9.51 -15.55 -5.64
N ALA A 85 -10.25 -16.46 -5.00
CA ALA A 85 -10.43 -17.82 -5.49
C ALA A 85 -11.15 -17.86 -6.84
N LYS A 86 -12.19 -17.03 -7.03
CA LYS A 86 -12.92 -16.90 -8.30
C LYS A 86 -12.00 -16.47 -9.46
N TYR A 87 -10.98 -15.67 -9.18
CA TYR A 87 -10.01 -15.23 -10.20
C TYR A 87 -8.77 -16.14 -10.29
N GLY A 88 -8.77 -17.30 -9.62
CA GLY A 88 -7.65 -18.23 -9.64
C GLY A 88 -6.39 -17.72 -8.92
N VAL A 89 -6.54 -16.73 -8.04
CA VAL A 89 -5.44 -16.23 -7.22
C VAL A 89 -5.33 -17.10 -5.99
N ASN A 90 -4.19 -17.77 -5.83
CA ASN A 90 -3.84 -18.47 -4.60
C ASN A 90 -2.78 -17.67 -3.84
N LEU A 91 -3.17 -17.04 -2.73
CA LEU A 91 -2.27 -16.25 -1.88
C LEU A 91 -1.22 -17.10 -1.17
N GLU A 92 -1.47 -18.38 -0.94
CA GLU A 92 -0.46 -19.29 -0.37
C GLU A 92 0.64 -19.56 -1.39
N GLU A 93 0.28 -19.81 -2.64
CA GLU A 93 1.24 -20.02 -3.73
C GLU A 93 2.00 -18.72 -4.06
N TRP A 94 1.29 -17.58 -4.14
CA TRP A 94 1.92 -16.27 -4.35
C TRP A 94 2.81 -15.86 -3.17
N GLY A 95 2.32 -16.07 -1.95
CA GLY A 95 3.04 -15.76 -0.73
C GLY A 95 4.27 -16.65 -0.56
N GLY A 96 4.23 -17.90 -1.02
CA GLY A 96 5.39 -18.80 -1.04
C GLY A 96 6.38 -18.46 -2.15
N ARG A 97 5.90 -18.14 -3.37
CA ARG A 97 6.77 -17.81 -4.51
C ARG A 97 7.53 -16.50 -4.32
N TYR A 98 6.92 -15.51 -3.67
CA TYR A 98 7.52 -14.20 -3.41
C TYR A 98 7.83 -13.98 -1.92
N GLN A 99 7.94 -15.07 -1.14
CA GLN A 99 8.07 -14.98 0.31
C GLN A 99 9.32 -14.19 0.69
N GLU A 100 10.42 -14.43 -0.02
CA GLU A 100 11.73 -13.84 0.23
C GLU A 100 11.72 -12.35 -0.11
N GLU A 101 11.11 -11.97 -1.24
CA GLU A 101 10.96 -10.57 -1.66
C GLU A 101 10.01 -9.78 -0.75
N ILE A 102 8.90 -10.38 -0.34
CA ILE A 102 7.96 -9.75 0.59
C ILE A 102 8.62 -9.59 1.96
N ALA A 103 9.34 -10.62 2.45
CA ALA A 103 10.09 -10.53 3.70
C ALA A 103 11.17 -9.45 3.63
N ALA A 104 11.92 -9.38 2.53
CA ALA A 104 12.90 -8.33 2.29
C ALA A 104 12.24 -6.94 2.29
N LEU A 105 11.07 -6.79 1.66
CA LEU A 105 10.32 -5.53 1.67
C LEU A 105 9.87 -5.14 3.08
N PHE A 106 9.44 -6.10 3.92
CA PHE A 106 9.06 -5.80 5.30
C PHE A 106 10.25 -5.33 6.16
N VAL A 107 11.46 -5.80 5.89
CA VAL A 107 12.68 -5.36 6.59
C VAL A 107 13.21 -4.05 6.02
N CYS A 108 13.37 -3.97 4.70
CA CYS A 108 13.97 -2.83 4.01
C CYS A 108 13.01 -1.64 3.89
N GLY A 109 11.71 -1.88 3.80
CA GLY A 109 10.68 -0.85 3.59
C GLY A 109 10.71 0.26 4.65
N PRO A 110 10.64 -0.06 5.96
CA PRO A 110 10.73 0.95 7.02
C PRO A 110 12.03 1.75 6.99
N ILE A 111 13.16 1.09 6.66
CA ILE A 111 14.48 1.74 6.57
C ILE A 111 14.52 2.72 5.39
N ALA A 112 14.04 2.29 4.22
CA ALA A 112 13.96 3.13 3.04
C ALA A 112 13.06 4.35 3.28
N TRP A 113 11.92 4.15 3.96
CA TRP A 113 11.02 5.23 4.34
C TRP A 113 11.67 6.23 5.31
N ALA A 114 12.29 5.74 6.39
CA ALA A 114 13.00 6.57 7.36
C ALA A 114 14.12 7.38 6.68
N THR A 115 14.81 6.78 5.72
CA THR A 115 15.85 7.44 4.92
C THR A 115 15.27 8.61 4.13
N VAL A 116 14.15 8.42 3.43
CA VAL A 116 13.47 9.50 2.68
C VAL A 116 13.05 10.65 3.60
N GLN A 117 12.50 10.34 4.78
CA GLN A 117 12.10 11.37 5.74
C GLN A 117 13.29 12.14 6.31
N GLY A 118 14.39 11.45 6.62
CA GLY A 118 15.64 12.07 7.06
C GLY A 118 16.20 13.04 6.02
N VAL A 119 16.24 12.63 4.75
CA VAL A 119 16.69 13.50 3.64
C VAL A 119 15.80 14.73 3.49
N LYS A 120 14.48 14.58 3.59
CA LYS A 120 13.56 15.74 3.54
C LYS A 120 13.78 16.72 4.69
N ALA A 121 14.00 16.21 5.91
CA ALA A 121 14.30 17.04 7.08
C ALA A 121 15.64 17.78 6.92
N ASP A 122 16.66 17.12 6.39
CA ASP A 122 17.96 17.72 6.08
C ASP A 122 17.87 18.83 5.03
N ILE A 123 17.05 18.66 3.99
CA ILE A 123 16.81 19.70 2.99
C ILE A 123 16.07 20.89 3.63
N ALA A 124 15.03 20.63 4.43
CA ALA A 124 14.25 21.66 5.10
C ALA A 124 15.10 22.49 6.08
N SER A 125 16.00 21.85 6.82
CA SER A 125 16.91 22.54 7.75
C SER A 125 17.97 23.40 7.05
N ARG A 126 18.30 23.10 5.78
CA ARG A 126 19.22 23.89 4.94
C ARG A 126 18.56 25.09 4.25
N ALA A 127 17.24 25.04 4.00
CA ALA A 127 16.50 26.12 3.36
C ALA A 127 16.56 27.49 4.08
N PRO A 128 16.43 27.60 5.43
CA PRO A 128 16.44 28.90 6.11
C PRO A 128 17.82 29.58 6.13
N ALA A 129 18.92 28.85 5.88
CA ALA A 129 20.27 29.43 5.88
C ALA A 129 20.56 30.31 4.65
N LYS A 130 19.83 30.13 3.53
CA LYS A 130 20.00 30.96 2.32
C LYS A 130 19.32 32.33 2.42
N ALA A 131 18.25 32.46 3.19
CA ALA A 131 17.54 33.74 3.34
C ALA A 131 18.37 34.77 4.15
N VAL A 132 19.05 34.32 5.21
CA VAL A 132 19.88 35.21 6.05
C VAL A 132 21.19 35.62 5.38
N GLN A 133 21.72 34.81 4.45
CA GLN A 133 22.93 35.15 3.70
C GLN A 133 22.69 36.15 2.57
N MET A 134 21.49 36.23 1.99
CA MET A 134 21.16 37.28 1.01
C MET A 134 21.04 38.67 1.65
N ASP A 135 20.52 38.74 2.88
CA ASP A 135 20.37 40.00 3.61
C ASP A 135 21.74 40.60 4.03
N LYS A 136 22.66 39.75 4.52
CA LYS A 136 24.05 40.17 4.82
C LYS A 136 24.90 40.48 3.58
N ALA A 137 24.57 39.94 2.42
CA ALA A 137 25.26 40.26 1.16
C ALA A 137 24.85 41.63 0.60
N GLN A 138 23.60 42.07 0.82
CA GLN A 138 23.11 43.40 0.42
C GLN A 138 23.53 44.51 1.39
N GLN A 139 23.93 44.17 2.62
CA GLN A 139 24.43 45.14 3.60
C GLN A 139 25.94 45.44 3.50
N ARG A 140 26.60 44.99 2.43
CA ARG A 140 27.98 45.41 2.12
C ARG A 140 28.00 46.77 1.41
N VAL A 141 28.00 47.81 2.26
CA VAL A 141 28.62 49.15 2.14
C VAL A 141 28.24 50.04 0.94
N PRO A 142 27.63 51.23 1.17
CA PRO A 142 27.59 52.28 0.16
C PRO A 142 29.01 52.76 -0.13
N VAL A 143 29.48 52.58 -1.36
CA VAL A 143 30.76 53.11 -1.82
C VAL A 143 30.57 54.62 -2.00
N THR A 144 31.06 55.42 -1.06
CA THR A 144 31.11 56.87 -1.22
C THR A 144 32.02 57.19 -2.40
N PRO A 145 31.53 57.83 -3.48
CA PRO A 145 32.39 58.18 -4.60
C PRO A 145 33.43 59.22 -4.14
N PRO A 146 34.67 59.16 -4.66
CA PRO A 146 35.72 60.10 -4.29
C PRO A 146 35.35 61.53 -4.70
N PRO A 147 35.81 62.54 -3.94
CA PRO A 147 35.52 63.94 -4.22
C PRO A 147 36.09 64.35 -5.58
N VAL A 148 35.22 64.90 -6.43
CA VAL A 148 35.61 65.51 -7.71
C VAL A 148 36.37 66.78 -7.38
N MET A 149 37.68 66.78 -7.65
CA MET A 149 38.50 67.99 -7.53
C MET A 149 38.18 68.89 -8.73
N ASP A 150 37.41 69.96 -8.48
CA ASP A 150 37.20 71.05 -9.42
C ASP A 150 38.55 71.73 -9.69
N HIS A 151 39.10 71.49 -10.89
CA HIS A 151 40.21 72.27 -11.41
C HIS A 151 39.68 73.65 -11.82
N ALA A 152 39.77 74.61 -10.89
CA ALA A 152 39.53 76.02 -11.15
C ALA A 152 40.48 76.53 -12.25
N VAL A 153 39.93 76.73 -13.44
CA VAL A 153 40.55 77.45 -14.55
C VAL A 153 40.44 78.95 -14.26
N LEU A 154 41.50 79.54 -13.72
CA LEU A 154 41.66 81.00 -13.65
C LEU A 154 42.38 81.47 -14.92
N GLY A 155 41.56 81.78 -15.93
CA GLY A 155 41.98 82.46 -17.15
C GLY A 155 42.34 83.92 -16.89
N THR A 156 43.51 84.28 -17.37
CA THR A 156 44.02 85.64 -17.62
C THR A 156 43.14 86.41 -18.61
N ALA A 157 42.90 87.71 -18.39
CA ALA A 157 43.01 88.77 -19.42
C ALA A 157 42.41 90.13 -18.98
N THR A 158 43.30 91.13 -18.84
CA THR A 158 43.26 92.51 -19.37
C THR A 158 41.96 93.33 -19.36
N ALA A 159 42.03 94.52 -18.73
CA ALA A 159 42.06 95.83 -19.40
C ALA A 159 42.66 96.89 -18.46
#